data_AF-A0A1U7X647-F1
#
_entry.id   AF-A0A1U7X647-F1
#
_cell.length_a   1.000
_cell.length_b   1.000
_cell.length_c   1.000
_cell.angle_alpha   90.00
_cell.angle_beta   90.00
_cell.angle_gamma   90.00
#
_symmetry.space_group_name_H-M   'P 1'
#
loop_
_entity.id
_entity.type
_entity.pdbx_description
1 polymer ?
#
loop_
_entity_poly.entity_id
_entity_poly.type
_entity_poly.pdbx_seq_one_letter_code
_entity_poly.pdbx_strand_id
1 'polypeptide(L)'
;MVLAIPPSAPASGTGVSDEDLRGAIQMLAQIMTSQAQISNVAPTSSSQLGDSASFRVNRFLQWDPPVFTNTDPEEDPHDLIDEMHKTLRVMRATDTEGVELDSYYLKEVAYSLFEMWEESYEEGRWNEFTDAFIDHFLPAETNAARATELESMKQGSMGVWEYHMRFARLSKYAIYMLPTMEAGVHRFV
;
A
#
# COMPACT_ATOMS: atom_id res chain seq x y z
N MET A 1 1.77 36.08 42.21
CA MET A 1 2.81 35.26 41.55
C MET A 1 2.83 33.91 42.23
N VAL A 2 2.07 32.95 41.69
CA VAL A 2 2.07 31.54 42.10
C VAL A 2 2.11 30.74 40.80
N LEU A 3 3.17 29.94 40.63
CA LEU A 3 3.44 29.10 39.46
C LEU A 3 2.40 27.98 39.37
N ALA A 4 1.72 27.86 38.23
CA ALA A 4 0.88 26.72 37.91
C ALA A 4 1.73 25.67 37.18
N ILE A 5 1.76 24.45 37.72
CA ILE A 5 2.34 23.27 37.07
C ILE A 5 1.25 22.68 36.16
N PRO A 6 1.49 22.46 34.86
CA PRO A 6 0.52 21.79 33.99
C PRO A 6 0.46 20.28 34.28
N PRO A 7 -0.71 19.63 34.11
CA PRO A 7 -0.83 18.19 34.31
C PRO A 7 -0.10 17.42 33.20
N SER A 8 0.61 16.37 33.59
CA SER A 8 1.30 15.44 32.69
C SER A 8 0.32 14.73 31.75
N ALA A 9 0.69 14.65 30.48
CA ALA A 9 -0.06 13.92 29.45
C ALA A 9 -0.10 12.40 29.75
N PRO A 10 -1.20 11.70 29.37
CA PRO A 10 -1.21 10.25 29.44
C PRO A 10 -0.25 9.67 28.39
N ALA A 11 0.58 8.73 28.81
CA ALA A 11 1.40 7.94 27.91
C ALA A 11 0.47 7.00 27.11
N SER A 12 0.30 7.28 25.82
CA SER A 12 -0.34 6.36 24.89
C SER A 12 0.64 5.23 24.57
N GLY A 13 0.48 4.11 25.25
CA GLY A 13 1.03 2.83 24.81
C GLY A 13 0.07 2.24 23.78
N THR A 14 0.39 2.37 22.50
CA THR A 14 -0.35 1.71 21.42
C THR A 14 0.07 0.24 21.37
N GLY A 15 -0.51 -0.57 22.25
CA GLY A 15 -0.52 -2.02 22.09
C GLY A 15 -1.69 -2.38 21.17
N VAL A 16 -1.43 -3.14 20.10
CA VAL A 16 -2.46 -3.74 19.24
C VAL A 16 -3.47 -4.45 20.14
N SER A 17 -4.76 -4.13 19.99
CA SER A 17 -5.79 -4.67 20.90
C SER A 17 -6.09 -6.13 20.58
N ASP A 18 -6.49 -6.90 21.59
CA ASP A 18 -6.89 -8.31 21.43
C ASP A 18 -8.13 -8.48 20.52
N GLU A 19 -8.91 -7.40 20.33
CA GLU A 19 -10.06 -7.37 19.43
C GLU A 19 -9.62 -7.24 17.97
N ASP A 20 -8.63 -6.39 17.67
CA ASP A 20 -8.06 -6.24 16.33
C ASP A 20 -7.39 -7.54 15.87
N LEU A 21 -6.64 -8.19 16.77
CA LEU A 21 -6.00 -9.48 16.49
C LEU A 21 -7.03 -10.59 16.23
N ARG A 22 -8.12 -10.62 17.00
CA ARG A 22 -9.20 -11.59 16.81
C ARG A 22 -9.94 -11.36 15.50
N GLY A 23 -10.18 -10.10 15.14
CA GLY A 23 -10.75 -9.70 13.86
C GLY A 23 -9.91 -10.19 12.69
N ALA A 24 -8.60 -9.91 12.70
CA ALA A 24 -7.67 -10.37 11.67
C ALA A 24 -7.64 -11.90 11.53
N ILE A 25 -7.63 -12.64 12.64
CA ILE A 25 -7.67 -14.11 12.63
C ILE A 25 -8.98 -14.62 12.02
N GLN A 26 -10.11 -14.00 12.34
CA GLN A 26 -11.42 -14.38 11.80
C GLN A 26 -11.52 -14.08 10.31
N MET A 27 -11.02 -12.94 9.85
CA MET A 27 -10.95 -12.59 8.42
C MET A 27 -10.10 -13.59 7.65
N LEU A 28 -8.90 -13.90 8.16
CA LEU A 28 -8.02 -14.92 7.55
C LEU A 28 -8.71 -16.29 7.48
N ALA A 29 -9.50 -16.66 8.49
CA ALA A 29 -10.30 -17.89 8.44
C ALA A 29 -11.41 -17.83 7.38
N GLN A 30 -12.08 -16.70 7.20
CA GLN A 30 -13.09 -16.52 6.16
C GLN A 30 -12.48 -16.61 4.75
N ILE A 31 -11.35 -15.94 4.51
CA ILE A 31 -10.53 -16.01 3.29
C ILE A 31 -10.14 -17.46 2.95
N MET A 32 -9.76 -18.24 3.97
CA MET A 32 -9.47 -19.67 3.78
C MET A 32 -10.70 -20.47 3.37
N THR A 33 -11.87 -20.16 3.93
CA THR A 33 -13.10 -20.90 3.64
C THR A 33 -13.74 -20.54 2.30
N SER A 34 -13.68 -19.28 1.87
CA SER A 34 -14.22 -18.82 0.58
C SER A 34 -13.48 -19.45 -0.60
N GLN A 35 -12.15 -19.58 -0.50
CA GLN A 35 -11.32 -20.20 -1.54
C GLN A 35 -11.53 -21.71 -1.65
N ALA A 36 -11.96 -22.39 -0.57
CA ALA A 36 -12.28 -23.81 -0.59
C ALA A 36 -13.58 -24.13 -1.36
N GLN A 37 -14.53 -23.20 -1.44
CA GLN A 37 -15.84 -23.39 -2.08
C GLN A 37 -15.78 -23.36 -3.62
N ILE A 38 -14.75 -22.75 -4.22
CA ILE A 38 -14.55 -22.72 -5.68
C ILE A 38 -14.19 -24.13 -6.24
N SER A 39 -13.81 -25.07 -5.36
CA SER A 39 -13.20 -26.35 -5.74
C SER A 39 -14.16 -27.55 -5.70
N ASN A 40 -15.47 -27.36 -5.90
CA ASN A 40 -16.47 -28.44 -5.81
C ASN A 40 -16.50 -29.40 -7.03
N VAL A 41 -15.32 -29.77 -7.55
CA VAL A 41 -15.14 -30.86 -8.52
C VAL A 41 -13.95 -31.74 -8.12
N ALA A 42 -14.27 -32.90 -7.52
CA ALA A 42 -13.48 -34.13 -7.32
C ALA A 42 -12.22 -34.09 -6.41
N PRO A 43 -11.90 -35.21 -5.71
CA PRO A 43 -11.02 -35.20 -4.54
C PRO A 43 -9.59 -35.55 -4.90
N THR A 44 -8.68 -34.58 -4.85
CA THR A 44 -7.26 -34.85 -4.53
C THR A 44 -6.66 -33.58 -3.93
N SER A 45 -5.78 -33.71 -2.93
CA SER A 45 -4.89 -32.64 -2.39
C SER A 45 -5.40 -31.81 -1.19
N SER A 46 -6.01 -32.41 -0.16
CA SER A 46 -6.35 -31.68 1.09
C SER A 46 -5.13 -31.18 1.88
N SER A 47 -3.94 -31.79 1.73
CA SER A 47 -2.72 -31.36 2.42
C SER A 47 -2.11 -30.08 1.85
N GLN A 48 -2.17 -29.88 0.53
CA GLN A 48 -1.56 -28.74 -0.15
C GLN A 48 -2.26 -27.40 0.15
N LEU A 49 -3.58 -27.45 0.37
CA LEU A 49 -4.39 -26.29 0.70
C LEU A 49 -4.15 -25.81 2.15
N GLY A 50 -4.02 -26.75 3.10
CA GLY A 50 -3.71 -26.45 4.50
C GLY A 50 -2.33 -25.80 4.68
N ASP A 51 -1.32 -26.29 3.94
CA ASP A 51 0.03 -25.72 3.95
C ASP A 51 0.05 -24.31 3.36
N SER A 52 -0.69 -24.07 2.27
CA SER A 52 -0.77 -22.74 1.63
C SER A 52 -1.45 -21.72 2.54
N ALA A 53 -2.53 -22.11 3.22
CA ALA A 53 -3.25 -21.24 4.14
C ALA A 53 -2.41 -20.84 5.35
N SER A 54 -1.75 -21.81 5.99
CA SER A 54 -0.86 -21.57 7.13
C SER A 54 0.32 -20.66 6.76
N PHE A 55 0.90 -20.86 5.57
CA PHE A 55 1.98 -20.01 5.05
C PHE A 55 1.55 -18.55 4.83
N ARG A 56 0.33 -18.31 4.35
CA ARG A 56 -0.19 -16.94 4.19
C ARG A 56 -0.34 -16.21 5.53
N VAL A 57 -0.93 -16.87 6.53
CA VAL A 57 -1.07 -16.31 7.89
C VAL A 57 0.29 -16.04 8.53
N ASN A 58 1.22 -16.99 8.37
CA ASN A 58 2.56 -16.83 8.93
C ASN A 58 3.30 -15.65 8.30
N ARG A 59 3.17 -15.43 6.99
CA ARG A 59 3.71 -14.22 6.36
C ARG A 59 3.03 -12.97 6.91
N PHE A 60 1.71 -13.00 7.05
CA PHE A 60 0.94 -11.85 7.48
C PHE A 60 1.42 -11.34 8.84
N LEU A 61 1.54 -12.25 9.81
CA LEU A 61 1.97 -11.96 11.17
C LEU A 61 3.46 -11.56 11.29
N GLN A 62 4.29 -11.90 10.30
CA GLN A 62 5.71 -11.55 10.29
C GLN A 62 6.00 -10.24 9.57
N TRP A 63 5.06 -9.72 8.80
CA TRP A 63 5.30 -8.48 8.09
C TRP A 63 5.24 -7.30 9.06
N ASP A 64 6.34 -6.54 9.13
CA ASP A 64 6.37 -5.22 9.76
C ASP A 64 6.30 -4.17 8.65
N PRO A 65 5.12 -3.58 8.38
CA PRO A 65 4.96 -2.68 7.26
C PRO A 65 5.73 -1.38 7.51
N PRO A 66 6.33 -0.80 6.45
CA PRO A 66 6.96 0.51 6.54
C PRO A 66 5.94 1.54 6.98
N VAL A 67 6.38 2.49 7.82
CA VAL A 67 5.53 3.60 8.26
C VAL A 67 5.62 4.70 7.24
N PHE A 68 4.48 5.10 6.67
CA PHE A 68 4.38 6.28 5.82
C PHE A 68 3.87 7.45 6.65
N THR A 69 4.69 8.49 6.78
CA THR A 69 4.40 9.62 7.70
C THR A 69 3.96 10.89 6.97
N ASN A 70 4.32 11.00 5.68
CA ASN A 70 4.18 12.22 4.88
C ASN A 70 4.89 13.44 5.52
N THR A 71 5.91 13.21 6.36
CA THR A 71 6.68 14.29 7.02
C THR A 71 8.02 14.56 6.36
N ASP A 72 8.59 13.56 5.67
CA ASP A 72 9.81 13.69 4.88
C ASP A 72 9.44 14.05 3.42
N PRO A 73 9.90 15.19 2.87
CA PRO A 73 9.63 15.56 1.48
C PRO A 73 10.26 14.62 0.44
N GLU A 74 11.17 13.72 0.85
CA GLU A 74 11.73 12.67 0.01
C GLU A 74 10.96 11.35 0.10
N GLU A 75 10.02 11.21 1.03
CA GLU A 75 9.16 10.04 1.14
C GLU A 75 8.23 9.97 -0.08
N ASP A 76 8.29 8.85 -0.81
CA ASP A 76 7.49 8.65 -2.02
C ASP A 76 6.27 7.77 -1.68
N PRO A 77 5.02 8.27 -1.81
CA PRO A 77 3.84 7.46 -1.55
C PRO A 77 3.75 6.21 -2.44
N HIS A 78 4.38 6.22 -3.62
CA HIS A 78 4.48 5.04 -4.47
C HIS A 78 5.30 3.90 -3.83
N ASP A 79 6.30 4.21 -3.00
CA ASP A 79 7.14 3.18 -2.39
C ASP A 79 6.34 2.36 -1.36
N LEU A 80 5.43 3.00 -0.60
CA LEU A 80 4.52 2.28 0.30
C LEU A 80 3.59 1.34 -0.48
N ILE A 81 2.95 1.86 -1.54
CA ILE A 81 2.05 1.07 -2.39
C ILE A 81 2.79 -0.10 -3.07
N ASP A 82 4.02 0.12 -3.56
CA ASP A 82 4.86 -0.92 -4.16
C ASP A 82 5.16 -2.05 -3.17
N GLU A 83 5.49 -1.72 -1.92
CA GLU A 83 5.78 -2.73 -0.87
C GLU A 83 4.52 -3.51 -0.44
N MET A 84 3.38 -2.83 -0.30
CA MET A 84 2.09 -3.46 -0.02
C MET A 84 1.72 -4.44 -1.15
N HIS A 85 1.74 -3.97 -2.40
CA HIS A 85 1.40 -4.78 -3.55
C HIS A 85 2.33 -5.99 -3.73
N LYS A 86 3.64 -5.85 -3.46
CA LYS A 86 4.56 -6.99 -3.42
C LYS A 86 4.08 -8.02 -2.40
N THR A 87 3.78 -7.61 -1.17
CA THR A 87 3.36 -8.52 -0.10
C THR A 87 2.06 -9.26 -0.45
N LEU A 88 1.03 -8.54 -0.90
CA LEU A 88 -0.26 -9.09 -1.34
C LEU A 88 -0.08 -10.09 -2.48
N ARG A 89 0.78 -9.78 -3.46
CA ARG A 89 1.09 -10.67 -4.58
C ARG A 89 1.73 -11.96 -4.11
N VAL A 90 2.69 -11.90 -3.19
CA VAL A 90 3.28 -13.13 -2.65
C VAL A 90 2.21 -13.91 -1.87
N MET A 91 1.27 -13.24 -1.19
CA MET A 91 0.14 -13.89 -0.50
C MET A 91 -0.89 -14.45 -1.45
N ARG A 92 -0.89 -14.06 -2.73
CA ARG A 92 -1.94 -14.39 -3.69
C ARG A 92 -3.31 -13.91 -3.20
N ALA A 93 -3.34 -12.74 -2.57
CA ALA A 93 -4.57 -12.07 -2.20
C ALA A 93 -5.33 -11.65 -3.47
N THR A 94 -6.65 -11.76 -3.43
CA THR A 94 -7.55 -11.14 -4.41
C THR A 94 -7.66 -9.63 -4.17
N ASP A 95 -8.25 -8.88 -5.12
CA ASP A 95 -8.41 -7.41 -4.98
C ASP A 95 -9.14 -7.03 -3.68
N THR A 96 -10.21 -7.74 -3.33
CA THR A 96 -10.99 -7.49 -2.11
C THR A 96 -10.23 -7.87 -0.85
N GLU A 97 -9.54 -9.02 -0.85
CA GLU A 97 -8.68 -9.42 0.27
C GLU A 97 -7.50 -8.45 0.45
N GLY A 98 -7.02 -7.84 -0.63
CA GLY A 98 -6.00 -6.81 -0.60
C GLY A 98 -6.42 -5.65 0.28
N VAL A 99 -7.56 -5.02 -0.03
CA VAL A 99 -8.09 -3.87 0.72
C VAL A 99 -8.21 -4.18 2.22
N GLU A 100 -8.74 -5.34 2.58
CA GLU A 100 -8.87 -5.76 3.98
C GLU A 100 -7.52 -6.01 4.67
N LEU A 101 -6.55 -6.61 3.97
CA LEU A 101 -5.21 -6.84 4.52
C LEU A 101 -4.44 -5.53 4.66
N ASP A 102 -4.59 -4.63 3.71
CA ASP A 102 -3.92 -3.35 3.66
C ASP A 102 -4.40 -2.40 4.75
N SER A 103 -5.70 -2.39 5.07
CA SER A 103 -6.22 -1.63 6.20
C SER A 103 -5.51 -1.99 7.51
N TYR A 104 -5.14 -3.26 7.68
CA TYR A 104 -4.37 -3.72 8.83
C TYR A 104 -2.91 -3.26 8.82
N TYR A 105 -2.32 -3.13 7.62
CA TYR A 105 -0.90 -2.77 7.47
C TYR A 105 -0.64 -1.27 7.46
N LEU A 106 -1.64 -0.49 7.06
CA LEU A 106 -1.56 0.96 7.07
C LEU A 106 -1.42 1.47 8.50
N LYS A 107 -0.55 2.45 8.67
CA LYS A 107 -0.26 3.11 9.95
C LYS A 107 -0.40 4.62 9.77
N GLU A 108 -0.68 5.31 10.88
CA GLU A 108 -0.69 6.77 10.96
C GLU A 108 -1.53 7.45 9.85
N VAL A 109 -0.95 8.42 9.13
CA VAL A 109 -1.66 9.22 8.12
C VAL A 109 -2.20 8.38 6.97
N ALA A 110 -1.56 7.25 6.69
CA ALA A 110 -1.99 6.33 5.65
C ALA A 110 -3.29 5.61 6.04
N TYR A 111 -3.40 5.20 7.32
CA TYR A 111 -4.61 4.59 7.86
C TYR A 111 -5.75 5.60 8.00
N SER A 112 -5.46 6.83 8.44
CA SER A 112 -6.49 7.88 8.50
C SER A 112 -7.10 8.21 7.13
N LEU A 113 -6.33 8.14 6.06
CA LEU A 113 -6.87 8.29 4.71
C LEU A 113 -7.73 7.08 4.30
N PHE A 114 -7.30 5.86 4.67
CA PHE A 114 -8.07 4.65 4.42
C PHE A 114 -9.46 4.72 5.07
N GLU A 115 -9.56 5.12 6.35
CA GLU A 115 -10.86 5.26 7.02
C GLU A 115 -11.79 6.24 6.29
N MET A 116 -11.25 7.38 5.85
CA MET A 116 -12.02 8.38 5.10
C MET A 116 -12.48 7.86 3.73
N TRP A 117 -11.60 7.11 3.05
CA TRP A 117 -11.91 6.50 1.77
C TRP A 117 -12.96 5.40 1.94
N GLU A 118 -12.80 4.48 2.89
CA GLU A 118 -13.72 3.36 3.14
C GLU A 118 -15.14 3.83 3.45
N GLU A 119 -15.32 4.92 4.21
CA GLU A 119 -16.63 5.52 4.47
C GLU A 119 -17.35 6.01 3.19
N SER A 120 -16.59 6.28 2.12
CA SER A 120 -17.09 6.87 0.88
C SER A 120 -17.33 5.88 -0.27
N TYR A 121 -16.89 4.61 -0.15
CA TYR A 121 -17.00 3.60 -1.21
C TYR A 121 -17.66 2.31 -0.71
N GLU A 122 -18.73 1.85 -1.37
CA GLU A 122 -19.49 0.66 -0.95
C GLU A 122 -18.78 -0.68 -1.27
N GLU A 123 -18.02 -0.76 -2.37
CA GLU A 123 -17.23 -1.93 -2.75
C GLU A 123 -15.80 -1.48 -3.06
N GLY A 124 -15.00 -1.29 -2.01
CA GLY A 124 -13.62 -0.87 -2.14
C GLY A 124 -12.78 -1.88 -2.93
N ARG A 125 -12.24 -1.45 -4.07
CA ARG A 125 -11.24 -2.23 -4.81
C ARG A 125 -9.84 -1.70 -4.54
N TRP A 126 -8.85 -2.60 -4.52
CA TRP A 126 -7.46 -2.22 -4.25
C TRP A 126 -6.96 -1.11 -5.18
N ASN A 127 -7.26 -1.18 -6.48
CA ASN A 127 -6.85 -0.15 -7.44
C ASN A 127 -7.48 1.23 -7.14
N GLU A 128 -8.72 1.27 -6.68
CA GLU A 128 -9.42 2.52 -6.35
C GLU A 128 -8.84 3.17 -5.10
N PHE A 129 -8.49 2.35 -4.10
CA PHE A 129 -7.76 2.84 -2.93
C PHE A 129 -6.38 3.38 -3.32
N THR A 130 -5.61 2.65 -4.14
CA THR A 130 -4.28 3.11 -4.54
C THR A 130 -4.32 4.42 -5.33
N ASP A 131 -5.31 4.59 -6.21
CA ASP A 131 -5.49 5.83 -6.97
C ASP A 131 -5.83 6.99 -6.01
N ALA A 132 -6.78 6.80 -5.09
CA ALA A 132 -7.14 7.80 -4.09
C ALA A 132 -5.96 8.15 -3.15
N PHE A 133 -5.16 7.15 -2.78
CA PHE A 133 -3.97 7.32 -1.95
C PHE A 133 -2.91 8.18 -2.65
N ILE A 134 -2.59 7.84 -3.91
CA ILE A 134 -1.61 8.59 -4.70
C ILE A 134 -2.12 10.01 -4.96
N ASP A 135 -3.38 10.20 -5.35
CA ASP A 135 -3.94 11.53 -5.62
C ASP A 135 -3.91 12.44 -4.37
N HIS A 136 -4.08 11.87 -3.18
CA HIS A 136 -4.05 12.62 -1.92
C HIS A 136 -2.63 13.06 -1.54
N PHE A 137 -1.66 12.14 -1.60
CA PHE A 137 -0.29 12.39 -1.12
C PHE A 137 0.66 12.88 -2.21
N LEU A 138 0.29 12.75 -3.48
CA LEU A 138 1.05 13.22 -4.62
C LEU A 138 0.16 14.11 -5.52
N PRO A 139 -0.04 15.38 -5.13
CA PRO A 139 -0.81 16.33 -5.94
C PRO A 139 -0.31 16.41 -7.39
N ALA A 140 -1.22 16.71 -8.32
CA ALA A 140 -0.93 16.77 -9.75
C ALA A 140 0.24 17.71 -10.09
N GLU A 141 0.41 18.82 -9.35
CA GLU A 141 1.52 19.75 -9.50
C GLU A 141 2.86 19.13 -9.14
N THR A 142 2.92 18.36 -8.06
CA THR A 142 4.12 17.64 -7.63
C THR A 142 4.47 16.58 -8.66
N ASN A 143 3.50 15.82 -9.12
CA ASN A 143 3.69 14.81 -10.16
C ASN A 143 4.18 15.47 -11.48
N ALA A 144 3.56 16.58 -11.88
CA ALA A 144 3.96 17.41 -13.02
C ALA A 144 5.41 17.90 -12.93
N ALA A 145 5.80 18.39 -11.76
CA ALA A 145 7.16 18.83 -11.50
C ALA A 145 8.17 17.67 -11.61
N ARG A 146 7.85 16.49 -11.08
CA ARG A 146 8.72 15.30 -11.15
C ARG A 146 8.92 14.80 -12.59
N ALA A 147 7.89 14.80 -13.43
CA ALA A 147 8.11 14.42 -14.83
C ALA A 147 8.87 15.49 -15.63
N THR A 148 8.66 16.78 -15.33
CA THR A 148 9.48 17.85 -15.93
C THR A 148 10.95 17.71 -15.51
N GLU A 149 11.20 17.31 -14.27
CA GLU A 149 12.55 16.97 -13.78
C GLU A 149 13.14 15.80 -14.58
N LEU A 150 12.35 14.75 -14.84
CA LEU A 150 12.76 13.62 -15.67
C LEU A 150 13.10 14.04 -17.11
N GLU A 151 12.25 14.84 -17.76
CA GLU A 151 12.44 15.31 -19.14
C GLU A 151 13.69 16.17 -19.28
N SER A 152 13.98 17.00 -18.29
CA SER A 152 15.16 17.86 -18.26
C SER A 152 16.42 17.14 -17.77
N MET A 153 16.31 15.88 -17.33
CA MET A 153 17.40 15.14 -16.71
C MET A 153 18.51 14.80 -17.70
N LYS A 154 19.71 15.31 -17.43
CA LYS A 154 20.94 15.00 -18.17
C LYS A 154 21.96 14.44 -17.20
N GLN A 155 22.78 13.49 -17.65
CA GLN A 155 23.84 12.92 -16.80
C GLN A 155 24.79 13.98 -16.25
N GLY A 156 25.20 14.95 -17.06
CA GLY A 156 26.06 16.06 -16.62
C GLY A 156 27.34 15.55 -15.95
N SER A 157 27.55 15.97 -14.70
CA SER A 157 28.67 15.53 -13.86
C SER A 157 28.36 14.32 -12.96
N MET A 158 27.14 13.77 -12.99
CA MET A 158 26.77 12.61 -12.17
C MET A 158 27.49 11.35 -12.65
N GLY A 159 27.78 10.47 -11.70
CA GLY A 159 28.21 9.12 -12.02
C GLY A 159 27.11 8.37 -12.78
N VAL A 160 27.48 7.41 -13.62
CA VAL A 160 26.51 6.61 -14.39
C VAL A 160 25.49 5.92 -13.47
N TRP A 161 25.97 5.36 -12.35
CA TRP A 161 25.11 4.73 -11.35
C TRP A 161 24.14 5.71 -10.68
N GLU A 162 24.63 6.89 -10.30
CA GLU A 162 23.82 7.94 -9.67
C GLU A 162 22.73 8.45 -10.63
N TYR A 163 23.09 8.70 -11.89
CA TYR A 163 22.14 9.05 -12.94
C TYR A 163 21.09 7.96 -13.13
N HIS A 164 21.51 6.69 -13.20
CA HIS A 164 20.59 5.57 -13.36
C HIS A 164 19.58 5.47 -12.20
N MET A 165 20.05 5.56 -10.96
CA MET A 165 19.18 5.50 -9.78
C MET A 165 18.18 6.66 -9.76
N ARG A 166 18.63 7.89 -10.10
CA ARG A 166 17.75 9.06 -10.17
C ARG A 166 16.72 8.93 -11.29
N PHE A 167 17.14 8.41 -12.46
CA PHE A 167 16.25 8.17 -13.59
C PHE A 167 15.17 7.15 -13.23
N ALA A 168 15.55 6.03 -12.60
CA ALA A 168 14.63 5.00 -12.18
C ALA A 168 13.58 5.52 -11.18
N ARG A 169 14.00 6.34 -10.19
CA ARG A 169 13.09 6.99 -9.24
C ARG A 169 12.09 7.90 -9.95
N LEU A 170 12.58 8.79 -10.82
CA LEU A 170 11.72 9.75 -11.51
C LEU A 170 10.81 9.13 -12.59
N SER A 171 11.23 7.99 -13.17
CA SER A 171 10.45 7.29 -14.20
C SER A 171 9.11 6.76 -13.68
N LYS A 172 8.98 6.50 -12.37
CA LYS A 172 7.72 6.07 -11.75
C LYS A 172 6.60 7.08 -12.04
N TYR A 173 6.88 8.37 -11.89
CA TYR A 173 5.94 9.47 -12.11
C TYR A 173 5.50 9.63 -13.57
N ALA A 174 6.32 9.22 -14.53
CA ALA A 174 5.97 9.28 -15.95
C ALA A 174 4.93 8.22 -16.37
N ILE A 175 4.87 7.08 -15.66
CA ILE A 175 3.91 6.00 -15.93
C ILE A 175 2.49 6.44 -15.54
N TYR A 176 2.36 7.17 -14.42
CA TYR A 176 1.08 7.73 -13.94
C TYR A 176 0.63 8.97 -14.72
N MET A 177 1.47 9.53 -15.59
CA MET A 177 1.09 10.60 -16.53
C MET A 177 0.42 10.11 -17.82
N LEU A 178 0.37 8.79 -18.05
CA LEU A 178 -0.39 8.25 -19.17
C LEU A 178 -1.83 8.02 -18.68
N PRO A 179 -2.81 8.86 -19.05
CA PRO A 179 -4.19 8.62 -18.70
C PRO A 179 -4.64 7.39 -19.50
N THR A 180 -4.56 6.21 -18.90
CA THR A 180 -4.88 4.90 -19.49
C THR A 180 -4.11 4.57 -20.78
N MET A 181 -3.94 3.27 -21.06
CA MET A 181 -3.26 2.80 -22.27
C MET A 181 -3.91 3.26 -23.60
N GLU A 182 -5.08 3.91 -23.58
CA GLU A 182 -5.71 4.52 -24.75
C GLU A 182 -5.06 5.85 -25.18
N ALA A 183 -4.56 6.68 -24.27
CA ALA A 183 -4.01 8.00 -24.63
C ALA A 183 -2.54 7.96 -25.07
N GLY A 184 -1.80 6.91 -24.67
CA GLY A 184 -0.36 6.77 -24.94
C GLY A 184 -0.01 6.48 -26.41
N VAL A 185 -0.96 5.99 -27.22
CA VAL A 185 -0.71 5.65 -28.63
C VAL A 185 -0.62 6.88 -29.53
N HIS A 186 -1.17 8.02 -29.11
CA HIS A 186 -1.25 9.23 -29.95
C HIS A 186 -0.08 10.21 -29.82
N ARG A 187 0.85 10.01 -28.88
CA ARG A 187 1.97 10.96 -28.66
C ARG A 187 3.27 10.57 -29.37
N PHE A 188 3.32 9.42 -30.02
CA PHE A 188 4.49 8.94 -30.78
C PHE A 188 4.10 8.39 -32.16
N VAL A 189 3.35 9.20 -32.92
CA VAL A 189 3.24 9.06 -34.39
C VAL A 189 3.69 10.37 -35.03
#